data_AF-A0A7C3C4R7-F1
#
_entry.id   AF-A0A7C3C4R7-F1
#
_cell.length_a   1.000
_cell.length_b   1.000
_cell.length_c   1.000
_cell.angle_alpha   90.00
_cell.angle_beta   90.00
_cell.angle_gamma   90.00
#
_symmetry.space_group_name_H-M   'P 1'
#
loop_
_entity.id
_entity.type
_entity.pdbx_description
1 polymer ?
#
loop_
_entity_poly.entity_id
_entity_poly.type
_entity_poly.pdbx_seq_one_letter_code
_entity_poly.pdbx_strand_id
1 'polypeptide(L)'
;MKFRIHTDINWGTIPIVMKTISSAWIGVTMNDKVYILLDVIEWQTEQVVERLKSIAGVRNVDPIEGNPNVIALLEAPDRQRLAEITMKVISSEENVIQDLKLLPVCNETESHSTSEASYTGS
;
A
#
# COMPACT_ATOMS: atom_id res chain seq x y z
N MET A 1 -6.03 -3.04 40.73
CA MET A 1 -6.17 -1.61 40.41
C MET A 1 -7.27 -1.46 39.39
N LYS A 2 -8.34 -0.71 39.71
CA LYS A 2 -9.56 -0.59 38.90
C LYS A 2 -9.61 0.82 38.33
N PHE A 3 -9.33 0.98 37.04
CA PHE A 3 -9.49 2.27 36.36
C PHE A 3 -10.97 2.43 35.97
N ARG A 4 -11.66 3.35 36.64
CA ARG A 4 -12.96 3.87 36.20
C ARG A 4 -12.69 5.17 35.48
N ILE A 5 -12.96 5.20 34.18
CA ILE A 5 -12.98 6.45 33.41
C ILE A 5 -14.42 6.95 33.43
N HIS A 6 -14.67 8.00 34.20
CA HIS A 6 -15.88 8.80 34.11
C HIS A 6 -15.54 9.95 33.17
N THR A 7 -16.17 10.03 32.01
CA THR A 7 -15.94 11.14 31.07
C THR A 7 -17.21 11.96 30.96
N ASP A 8 -17.36 12.93 31.86
CA ASP A 8 -18.14 14.13 31.59
C ASP A 8 -17.31 14.99 30.63
N ILE A 9 -17.62 14.93 29.33
CA ILE A 9 -16.95 15.75 28.32
C ILE A 9 -17.78 17.03 28.13
N ASN A 10 -17.28 18.12 28.71
CA ASN A 10 -17.73 19.47 28.41
C ASN A 10 -17.02 19.94 27.12
N TRP A 11 -17.80 20.15 26.06
CA TRP A 11 -17.34 20.38 24.69
C TRP A 11 -16.77 21.79 24.40
N GLY A 12 -16.41 22.57 25.44
CA GLY A 12 -15.94 23.95 25.30
C GLY A 12 -14.41 24.17 25.20
N THR A 13 -13.57 23.15 25.36
CA THR A 13 -12.11 23.35 25.52
C THR A 13 -11.26 22.30 24.80
N ILE A 14 -11.22 22.30 23.46
CA ILE A 14 -10.25 21.44 22.76
C ILE A 14 -9.65 22.09 21.48
N PRO A 15 -8.52 22.80 21.62
CA PRO A 15 -7.52 22.84 20.55
C PRO A 15 -6.28 21.98 20.86
N ILE A 16 -6.15 21.45 22.09
CA ILE A 16 -4.92 20.76 22.54
C ILE A 16 -5.00 19.24 22.40
N VAL A 17 -6.15 18.59 22.68
CA VAL A 17 -6.26 17.12 22.54
C VAL A 17 -6.06 16.69 21.10
N MET A 18 -6.53 17.47 20.11
CA MET A 18 -6.40 17.13 18.69
C MET A 18 -4.94 16.98 18.23
N LYS A 19 -4.01 17.74 18.84
CA LYS A 19 -2.58 17.61 18.55
C LYS A 19 -1.96 16.37 19.18
N THR A 20 -2.43 15.97 20.36
CA THR A 20 -1.90 14.82 21.10
C THR A 20 -2.39 13.47 20.57
N ILE A 21 -3.62 13.37 20.06
CA ILE A 21 -4.07 12.14 19.38
C ILE A 21 -3.39 11.95 18.01
N SER A 22 -2.95 13.01 17.32
CA SER A 22 -2.22 12.87 16.06
C SER A 22 -0.91 12.08 16.20
N SER A 23 -0.24 12.16 17.36
CA SER A 23 0.93 11.34 17.71
C SER A 23 0.60 9.95 18.27
N ALA A 24 -0.66 9.60 18.50
CA ALA A 24 -1.07 8.29 19.02
C ALA A 24 -1.58 7.32 17.92
N TRP A 25 -1.68 7.79 16.67
CA TRP A 25 -1.84 6.94 15.47
C TRP A 25 -0.48 6.58 14.82
N ILE A 26 0.64 6.74 15.54
CA ILE A 26 1.97 6.31 15.08
C ILE A 26 2.06 4.78 15.22
N GLY A 27 1.47 4.10 14.25
CA GLY A 27 1.47 2.64 14.17
C GLY A 27 0.92 2.08 12.86
N VAL A 28 0.30 2.91 12.02
CA VAL A 28 -0.02 2.51 10.64
C VAL A 28 1.05 3.10 9.73
N THR A 29 2.18 2.41 9.59
CA THR A 29 3.06 2.66 8.46
C THR A 29 2.28 2.26 7.20
N MET A 30 1.71 3.24 6.51
CA MET A 30 1.09 3.00 5.21
C MET A 30 2.19 2.72 4.20
N ASN A 31 2.53 1.44 4.05
CA ASN A 31 3.40 1.01 2.96
C ASN A 31 2.67 1.18 1.63
N ASP A 32 3.37 1.69 0.62
CA ASP A 32 2.89 1.70 -0.74
C ASP A 32 2.88 0.29 -1.31
N LYS A 33 1.83 -0.02 -2.08
CA LYS A 33 1.58 -1.35 -2.63
C LYS A 33 1.25 -1.27 -4.10
N VAL A 34 1.69 -2.29 -4.84
CA VAL A 34 1.30 -2.49 -6.24
C VAL A 34 1.09 -3.98 -6.47
N TYR A 35 0.00 -4.32 -7.16
CA TYR A 35 -0.15 -5.64 -7.72
C TYR A 35 0.49 -5.67 -9.09
N ILE A 36 1.28 -6.70 -9.36
CA ILE A 36 1.78 -6.99 -10.69
C ILE A 36 1.13 -8.25 -11.20
N LEU A 37 0.74 -8.20 -12.46
CA LEU A 37 0.25 -9.33 -13.22
C LEU A 37 1.30 -9.64 -14.28
N LEU A 38 1.73 -10.89 -14.33
CA LEU A 38 2.76 -11.35 -15.24
C LEU A 38 2.16 -12.44 -16.12
N ASP A 39 2.38 -12.30 -17.42
CA ASP A 39 2.23 -13.38 -18.38
C ASP A 39 3.61 -14.00 -18.58
N VAL A 40 3.80 -15.21 -18.05
CA VAL A 40 5.05 -15.96 -18.09
C VAL A 40 4.87 -17.13 -19.05
N ILE A 41 5.93 -17.52 -19.76
CA ILE A 41 5.87 -18.74 -20.58
C ILE A 41 5.52 -19.95 -19.69
N GLU A 42 4.46 -20.71 -20.02
CA GLU A 42 3.82 -21.71 -19.13
C GLU A 42 4.79 -22.69 -18.44
N TRP A 43 5.86 -23.12 -19.13
CA TRP A 43 6.84 -24.06 -18.56
C TRP A 43 7.78 -23.43 -17.51
N GLN A 44 7.68 -22.13 -17.25
CA GLN A 44 8.53 -21.41 -16.29
C GLN A 44 7.76 -20.81 -15.10
N THR A 45 6.43 -20.92 -15.06
CA THR A 45 5.58 -20.31 -14.03
C THR A 45 6.06 -20.65 -12.62
N GLU A 46 6.33 -21.93 -12.32
CA GLU A 46 6.82 -22.35 -11.00
C GLU A 46 8.18 -21.72 -10.65
N GLN A 47 9.12 -21.74 -11.59
CA GLN A 47 10.46 -21.17 -11.40
C GLN A 47 10.42 -19.64 -11.19
N VAL A 48 9.52 -18.95 -11.89
CA VAL A 48 9.30 -17.51 -11.71
C VAL A 48 8.68 -17.25 -10.35
N VAL A 49 7.67 -18.02 -9.94
CA VAL A 49 7.04 -17.88 -8.62
C VAL A 49 8.08 -18.03 -7.49
N GLU A 50 8.95 -19.04 -7.57
CA GLU A 50 10.02 -19.24 -6.58
C GLU A 50 11.03 -18.09 -6.58
N ARG A 51 11.44 -17.60 -7.75
CA ARG A 51 12.37 -16.47 -7.86
C ARG A 51 11.77 -15.18 -7.30
N LEU A 52 10.52 -14.87 -7.63
CA LEU A 52 9.82 -13.69 -7.11
C LEU A 52 9.68 -13.75 -5.59
N LYS A 53 9.39 -14.91 -5.01
CA LYS A 53 9.33 -15.10 -3.55
C LYS A 53 10.66 -14.80 -2.85
N SER A 54 11.79 -14.91 -3.56
CA SER A 54 13.11 -14.59 -3.01
C SER A 54 13.44 -13.09 -3.00
N ILE A 55 12.67 -12.26 -3.69
CA ILE A 55 12.92 -10.82 -3.82
C ILE A 55 12.35 -10.08 -2.60
N ALA A 56 13.23 -9.41 -1.86
CA ALA A 56 12.81 -8.53 -0.75
C ALA A 56 11.82 -7.45 -1.24
N GLY A 57 10.67 -7.35 -0.57
CA GLY A 57 9.59 -6.43 -0.94
C GLY A 57 8.47 -7.09 -1.76
N VAL A 58 8.66 -8.33 -2.22
CA VAL A 58 7.56 -9.16 -2.71
C VAL A 58 6.88 -9.83 -1.52
N ARG A 59 5.59 -9.52 -1.32
CA ARG A 59 4.81 -9.99 -0.16
C ARG A 59 4.03 -11.26 -0.44
N ASN A 60 3.41 -11.35 -1.63
CA ASN A 60 2.67 -12.53 -2.08
C ASN A 60 2.98 -12.79 -3.56
N VAL A 61 2.99 -14.05 -3.94
CA VAL A 61 3.14 -14.50 -5.34
C VAL A 61 2.36 -15.80 -5.50
N ASP A 62 1.41 -15.81 -6.43
CA ASP A 62 0.55 -16.95 -6.69
C ASP A 62 0.43 -17.18 -8.21
N PRO A 63 0.52 -18.44 -8.68
CA PRO A 63 0.12 -18.79 -10.03
C PRO A 63 -1.41 -18.72 -10.15
N ILE A 64 -1.89 -18.31 -11.32
CA ILE A 64 -3.32 -18.21 -11.64
C ILE A 64 -3.61 -18.88 -13.00
N GLU A 65 -4.83 -19.35 -13.19
CA GLU A 65 -5.24 -19.97 -14.46
C GLU A 65 -5.51 -18.91 -15.54
N GLY A 66 -5.04 -19.16 -16.76
CA GLY A 66 -5.18 -18.26 -17.91
C GLY A 66 -4.08 -17.21 -17.99
N ASN A 67 -4.23 -16.23 -18.90
CA ASN A 67 -3.31 -15.10 -19.02
C ASN A 67 -3.96 -13.85 -18.42
N PRO A 68 -3.26 -13.11 -17.55
CA PRO A 68 -1.93 -13.39 -16.97
C PRO A 68 -1.93 -14.64 -16.09
N ASN A 69 -0.81 -15.36 -16.01
CA ASN A 69 -0.70 -16.64 -15.30
C ASN A 69 0.04 -16.56 -13.95
N VAL A 70 0.55 -15.38 -13.57
CA VAL A 70 1.11 -15.11 -12.25
C VAL A 70 0.61 -13.76 -11.74
N ILE A 71 0.27 -13.69 -10.45
CA ILE A 71 0.01 -12.46 -9.72
C ILE A 71 0.99 -12.32 -8.56
N ALA A 72 1.52 -11.11 -8.35
CA ALA A 72 2.33 -10.80 -7.18
C ALA A 72 1.95 -9.45 -6.57
N LEU A 73 2.09 -9.36 -5.24
CA LEU A 73 1.93 -8.13 -4.47
C LEU A 73 3.29 -7.63 -4.01
N LEU A 74 3.64 -6.42 -4.39
CA LEU A 74 4.84 -5.74 -3.95
C LEU A 74 4.45 -4.70 -2.91
N GLU A 75 5.30 -4.56 -1.89
CA GLU A 75 5.09 -3.63 -0.80
C GLU A 75 6.42 -2.99 -0.38
N ALA A 76 6.39 -1.67 -0.19
CA ALA A 76 7.55 -0.90 0.23
C ALA A 76 7.15 0.30 1.11
N PRO A 77 8.08 0.87 1.90
CA PRO A 77 7.79 2.04 2.73
C PRO A 77 7.38 3.29 1.94
N ASP A 78 7.82 3.40 0.69
CA ASP A 78 7.56 4.55 -0.17
C ASP A 78 7.57 4.14 -1.66
N ARG A 79 7.01 5.01 -2.50
CA ARG A 79 6.92 4.81 -3.95
C ARG A 79 8.26 4.63 -4.65
N GLN A 80 9.32 5.30 -4.18
CA GLN A 80 10.63 5.18 -4.81
C GLN A 80 11.18 3.76 -4.61
N ARG A 81 11.11 3.27 -3.37
CA ARG A 81 11.54 1.91 -3.06
C ARG A 81 10.65 0.88 -3.73
N LEU A 82 9.35 1.15 -3.85
CA LEU A 82 8.42 0.29 -4.60
C LEU A 82 8.84 0.19 -6.07
N ALA A 83 9.15 1.32 -6.71
CA ALA A 83 9.61 1.36 -8.10
C ALA A 83 10.94 0.58 -8.27
N GLU A 84 11.89 0.73 -7.35
CA GLU A 84 13.15 -0.04 -7.37
C GLU A 84 12.90 -1.55 -7.30
N ILE A 85 11.97 -2.00 -6.44
CA ILE A 85 11.59 -3.41 -6.33
C ILE A 85 10.90 -3.86 -7.63
N THR A 86 9.97 -3.07 -8.16
CA THR A 86 9.29 -3.38 -9.43
C THR A 86 10.28 -3.53 -10.57
N MET A 87 11.23 -2.60 -10.73
CA MET A 87 12.28 -2.70 -11.74
C MET A 87 13.15 -3.95 -11.54
N LYS A 88 13.50 -4.28 -10.30
CA LYS A 88 14.26 -5.49 -9.99
C LYS A 88 13.51 -6.77 -10.39
N VAL A 89 12.20 -6.83 -10.15
CA VAL A 89 11.34 -7.94 -10.57
C VAL A 89 11.35 -8.07 -12.10
N ILE A 90 11.15 -6.96 -12.81
CA ILE A 90 11.14 -6.93 -14.27
C ILE A 90 12.47 -7.43 -14.84
N SER A 91 13.59 -6.87 -14.37
CA SER A 91 14.92 -7.22 -14.86
C SER A 91 15.37 -8.64 -14.48
N SER A 92 14.83 -9.23 -13.40
CA SER A 92 15.12 -10.62 -13.02
C SER A 92 14.50 -11.62 -14.00
N GLU A 93 13.38 -11.25 -14.63
CA GLU A 93 12.52 -12.15 -15.38
C GLU A 93 12.31 -11.71 -16.85
N GLU A 94 13.12 -10.77 -17.34
CA GLU A 94 12.99 -10.14 -18.66
C GLU A 94 12.96 -11.16 -19.82
N ASN A 95 13.62 -12.31 -19.68
CA ASN A 95 13.67 -13.33 -20.73
C ASN A 95 12.45 -14.25 -20.77
N VAL A 96 11.56 -14.17 -19.79
CA VAL A 96 10.49 -15.17 -19.56
C VAL A 96 9.11 -14.53 -19.40
N ILE A 97 9.06 -13.22 -19.18
CA ILE A 97 7.85 -12.40 -19.19
C ILE A 97 7.47 -12.08 -20.64
N GLN A 98 6.26 -12.43 -21.04
CA GLN A 98 5.64 -12.06 -22.30
C GLN A 98 4.88 -10.72 -22.20
N ASP A 99 4.17 -10.51 -21.09
CA ASP A 99 3.42 -9.29 -20.80
C ASP A 99 3.42 -9.00 -19.30
N LEU A 100 3.31 -7.72 -18.95
CA LEU A 100 3.29 -7.24 -17.58
C LEU A 100 2.31 -6.09 -17.41
N LYS A 101 1.47 -6.21 -16.39
CA LYS A 101 0.52 -5.16 -16.01
C LYS A 101 0.69 -4.76 -14.55
N LEU A 102 0.81 -3.47 -14.31
CA LEU A 102 0.84 -2.87 -12.98
C LEU A 102 -0.56 -2.40 -12.58
N LEU A 103 -0.96 -2.74 -11.36
CA LEU A 103 -2.22 -2.30 -10.74
C LEU A 103 -1.87 -1.57 -9.43
N PRO A 104 -1.73 -0.22 -9.49
CA PRO A 104 -1.45 0.59 -8.31
C PRO A 104 -2.56 0.44 -7.27
N VAL A 105 -2.18 0.32 -6.00
CA VAL A 105 -3.16 0.42 -4.91
C VAL A 105 -3.34 1.89 -4.58
N CYS A 106 -4.54 2.43 -4.79
CA CYS A 106 -4.88 3.76 -4.33
C CYS A 106 -4.98 3.74 -2.81
N ASN A 107 -3.92 4.21 -2.15
CA ASN A 107 -3.99 4.58 -0.74
C ASN A 107 -4.80 5.88 -0.70
N GLU A 108 -6.08 5.79 -0.32
CA GLU A 108 -6.91 6.96 -0.02
C GLU A 108 -6.23 7.73 1.12
N THR A 109 -5.36 8.65 0.76
CA THR A 109 -4.95 9.71 1.66
C THR A 109 -6.17 10.59 1.74
N GLU A 110 -6.84 10.59 2.90
CA GLU A 110 -7.90 11.53 3.22
C GLU A 110 -7.39 12.95 2.98
N SER A 111 -7.60 13.46 1.76
CA SER A 111 -7.46 14.86 1.46
C SER A 111 -8.64 15.55 2.12
N HIS A 112 -8.51 15.84 3.42
CA HIS A 112 -9.33 16.83 4.10
C HIS A 112 -9.02 18.18 3.45
N SER A 113 -9.69 18.47 2.34
CA SER A 113 -9.83 19.82 1.82
C SER A 113 -10.70 20.59 2.81
N THR A 114 -10.05 21.28 3.75
CA THR A 114 -10.64 22.36 4.55
C THR A 114 -11.16 23.42 3.58
N SER A 115 -12.45 23.36 3.27
CA SER A 115 -13.15 24.45 2.61
C SER A 115 -13.75 25.35 3.69
N GLU A 116 -13.00 26.40 4.05
CA GLU A 116 -13.58 27.58 4.69
C GLU A 116 -14.45 28.30 3.66
N ALA A 117 -15.75 28.04 3.68
CA ALA A 117 -16.73 28.86 3.00
C ALA A 117 -17.18 29.99 3.93
N SER A 118 -16.45 31.10 3.88
CA SER A 118 -16.83 32.37 4.50
C SER A 118 -17.99 32.99 3.73
N TYR A 119 -19.22 32.81 4.20
CA TYR A 119 -20.36 33.61 3.72
C TYR A 119 -20.36 34.96 4.45
N THR A 120 -19.95 36.01 3.74
CA THR A 120 -20.37 37.39 4.05
C THR A 120 -21.36 37.80 2.96
N GLY A 121 -22.62 37.93 3.34
CA GLY A 121 -23.71 38.37 2.47
C GLY A 121 -24.51 39.42 3.22
N SER A 122 -24.52 40.62 2.63
CA SER A 122 -25.00 41.91 3.16
C SER A 122 -26.49 41.98 3.48
#